data_AF-A0A6P2NPR0-F1
#
_entry.id   AF-A0A6P2NPR0-F1
#
_cell.length_a   1.000
_cell.length_b   1.000
_cell.length_c   1.000
_cell.angle_alpha   90.00
_cell.angle_beta   90.00
_cell.angle_gamma   90.00
#
_symmetry.space_group_name_H-M   'P 1'
#
loop_
_entity.id
_entity.type
_entity.pdbx_description
1 polymer ?
#
loop_
_entity_poly.entity_id
_entity_poly.type
_entity_poly.pdbx_seq_one_letter_code
_entity_poly.pdbx_strand_id
1 'polypeptide(L)'
;MAKKQPTSRKAPMQEVLVPSALSSAITAISYEGLSIATPTGETATLAVVDEKGNVIEKGPAVARAVWDVAIAAYRNFLTGTGHLRVLTKPTTFES
;
A
#
# COMPACT_ATOMS: atom_id res chain seq x y z
N MET A 1 31.57 23.75 -28.49
CA MET A 1 32.15 22.77 -27.54
C MET A 1 31.44 22.90 -26.19
N ALA A 2 31.06 21.77 -25.57
CA ALA A 2 30.78 21.50 -24.14
C ALA A 2 29.69 22.34 -23.41
N LYS A 3 28.77 21.81 -22.57
CA LYS A 3 28.73 20.53 -21.82
C LYS A 3 27.29 20.27 -21.29
N LYS A 4 26.81 19.03 -21.49
CA LYS A 4 25.92 18.13 -20.72
C LYS A 4 24.88 18.65 -19.68
N GLN A 5 23.64 18.16 -19.86
CA GLN A 5 22.47 17.86 -18.98
C GLN A 5 22.83 17.16 -17.62
N PRO A 6 21.91 16.81 -16.67
CA PRO A 6 20.51 17.21 -16.32
C PRO A 6 20.32 17.57 -14.84
N THR A 7 19.18 18.16 -14.45
CA THR A 7 18.60 17.87 -13.12
C THR A 7 17.09 17.70 -13.20
N SER A 8 16.65 16.44 -13.31
CA SER A 8 15.32 16.05 -12.88
C SER A 8 15.24 16.32 -11.38
N ARG A 9 14.46 17.34 -10.99
CA ARG A 9 14.11 17.57 -9.60
C ARG A 9 13.07 16.50 -9.23
N LYS A 10 13.52 15.29 -8.85
CA LYS A 10 12.69 14.38 -8.06
C LYS A 10 12.27 15.17 -6.83
N ALA A 11 10.99 15.56 -6.77
CA ALA A 11 10.44 16.14 -5.55
C ALA A 11 10.74 15.19 -4.39
N PRO A 12 11.19 15.69 -3.22
CA PRO A 12 11.43 14.82 -2.09
C PRO A 12 10.11 14.13 -1.73
N MET A 13 10.17 12.80 -1.70
CA MET A 13 9.13 11.96 -1.11
C MET A 13 8.90 12.49 0.31
N GLN A 14 7.74 13.09 0.55
CA GLN A 14 7.44 13.63 1.87
C GLN A 14 7.24 12.45 2.81
N GLU A 15 8.20 12.23 3.71
CA GLU A 15 8.08 11.26 4.79
C GLU A 15 7.16 11.84 5.86
N VAL A 16 5.86 11.63 5.67
CA VAL A 16 4.86 11.96 6.68
C VAL A 16 4.85 10.81 7.68
N LEU A 17 5.45 11.03 8.85
CA LEU A 17 5.41 10.07 9.96
C LEU A 17 4.01 10.07 10.56
N VAL A 18 3.26 9.00 10.30
CA VAL A 18 1.97 8.76 10.94
C VAL A 18 2.24 8.01 12.24
N PRO A 19 1.86 8.55 13.43
CA PRO A 19 2.03 7.84 14.69
C PRO A 19 1.31 6.50 14.64
N SER A 20 2.06 5.41 14.80
CA SER A 20 1.55 4.04 14.72
C SER A 20 2.06 3.25 15.91
N ALA A 21 1.19 2.45 16.52
CA ALA A 21 1.57 1.53 17.61
C ALA A 21 2.27 0.26 17.08
N LEU A 22 2.57 0.18 15.78
CA LEU A 22 3.20 -0.96 15.14
C LEU A 22 4.73 -0.84 15.25
N SER A 23 5.39 -1.96 15.57
CA SER A 23 6.86 -2.04 15.52
C SER A 23 7.41 -2.16 14.09
N SER A 24 6.57 -2.56 13.13
CA SER A 24 6.92 -2.69 11.71
C SER A 24 6.73 -1.37 10.96
N ALA A 25 7.52 -1.15 9.92
CA ALA A 25 7.36 0.00 9.03
C ALA A 25 6.44 -0.36 7.85
N ILE A 26 5.48 0.53 7.57
CA ILE A 26 4.61 0.47 6.39
C ILE A 26 4.80 1.78 5.65
N THR A 27 5.31 1.71 4.42
CA THR A 27 5.51 2.87 3.55
C THR A 27 4.75 2.70 2.25
N ALA A 28 4.50 3.82 1.57
CA ALA A 28 3.78 3.84 0.32
C ALA A 28 4.44 4.82 -0.65
N ILE A 29 4.58 4.38 -1.91
CA ILE A 29 5.01 5.23 -3.01
C ILE A 29 3.96 5.13 -4.10
N SER A 30 3.43 6.26 -4.58
CA SER A 30 2.25 6.29 -5.46
C SER A 30 2.36 5.44 -6.72
N TYR A 31 3.57 5.19 -7.21
CA TYR A 31 3.83 4.37 -8.41
C TYR A 31 4.44 2.98 -8.11
N GLU A 32 4.85 2.68 -6.87
CA GLU A 32 5.40 1.36 -6.48
C GLU A 32 4.42 0.56 -5.60
N GLY A 33 3.53 1.24 -4.88
CA GLY A 33 2.58 0.64 -3.94
C GLY A 33 3.09 0.62 -2.50
N LEU A 34 2.64 -0.38 -1.74
CA LEU A 34 3.00 -0.58 -0.34
C LEU A 34 4.31 -1.37 -0.20
N SER A 35 5.16 -0.91 0.72
CA SER A 35 6.37 -1.60 1.17
C SER A 35 6.30 -1.83 2.67
N ILE A 36 6.58 -3.07 3.09
CA ILE A 36 6.53 -3.46 4.50
C ILE A 36 7.92 -3.92 4.93
N ALA A 37 8.38 -3.41 6.06
CA ALA A 37 9.61 -3.85 6.68
C ALA A 37 9.38 -4.27 8.14
N THR A 38 10.10 -5.30 8.57
CA THR A 38 10.16 -5.70 9.99
C THR A 38 10.79 -4.57 10.83
N PRO A 39 10.70 -4.62 12.17
CA PRO A 39 11.41 -3.67 13.03
C PRO A 39 12.93 -3.67 12.80
N THR A 40 13.46 -4.78 12.28
CA THR A 40 14.87 -5.00 11.93
C THR A 40 15.23 -4.55 10.52
N GLY A 41 14.26 -4.07 9.72
CA GLY A 41 14.47 -3.54 8.37
C GLY A 41 14.39 -4.56 7.24
N GLU A 42 14.10 -5.83 7.54
CA GLU A 42 13.96 -6.89 6.54
C GLU A 42 12.62 -6.77 5.82
N THR A 43 12.57 -7.17 4.54
CA THR A 43 11.32 -7.15 3.77
C THR A 43 10.29 -8.08 4.41
N ALA A 44 9.12 -7.54 4.68
CA ALA A 44 7.97 -8.26 5.22
C ALA A 44 6.80 -8.24 4.22
N THR A 45 5.72 -8.96 4.55
CA THR A 45 4.51 -8.96 3.74
C THR A 45 3.27 -8.95 4.61
N LEU A 46 2.14 -8.55 4.02
CA LEU A 46 0.85 -8.55 4.70
C LEU A 46 0.20 -9.93 4.66
N ALA A 47 -0.65 -10.18 5.64
CA ALA A 47 -1.44 -11.39 5.76
C ALA A 47 -2.87 -11.04 6.20
N VAL A 48 -3.85 -11.75 5.65
CA VAL A 48 -5.22 -11.78 6.14
C VAL A 48 -5.31 -12.92 7.16
N VAL A 49 -5.71 -12.57 8.37
CA VAL A 49 -5.84 -13.53 9.47
C VAL A 49 -7.31 -13.60 9.87
N ASP A 50 -7.86 -14.81 9.98
CA ASP A 50 -9.23 -15.00 10.47
C ASP A 50 -9.34 -14.81 11.99
N GLU A 51 -10.56 -14.85 12.52
CA GLU A 51 -10.82 -14.68 13.95
C GLU A 51 -10.19 -15.79 14.82
N LYS A 52 -9.80 -16.92 14.23
CA LYS A 52 -9.17 -18.04 14.91
C LYS A 52 -7.64 -17.96 14.88
N GLY A 53 -7.08 -16.94 14.24
CA GLY A 53 -5.63 -16.75 14.10
C GLY A 53 -5.02 -17.48 12.90
N ASN A 54 -5.83 -18.06 12.01
CA ASN A 54 -5.31 -18.72 10.81
C ASN A 54 -4.99 -17.69 9.73
N VAL A 55 -3.84 -17.84 9.09
CA VAL A 55 -3.50 -17.05 7.90
C VAL A 55 -4.27 -17.59 6.70
N ILE A 56 -5.25 -16.82 6.23
CA ILE A 56 -6.08 -17.18 5.07
C ILE A 56 -5.32 -16.86 3.77
N GLU A 57 -4.68 -15.69 3.71
CA GLU A 57 -3.86 -15.27 2.59
C GLU A 57 -2.66 -14.47 3.08
N LYS A 58 -1.53 -14.54 2.35
CA LYS A 58 -0.36 -13.72 2.63
C LYS A 58 0.41 -13.44 1.35
N GLY A 59 1.19 -12.37 1.36
CA GLY A 59 2.13 -12.08 0.28
C GLY A 59 1.82 -10.79 -0.49
N PRO A 60 2.55 -10.56 -1.60
CA PRO A 60 2.45 -9.34 -2.40
C PRO A 60 1.05 -9.08 -2.97
N ALA A 61 0.28 -10.14 -3.22
CA ALA A 61 -1.10 -10.02 -3.71
C ALA A 61 -2.01 -9.31 -2.69
N VAL A 62 -1.88 -9.66 -1.39
CA VAL A 62 -2.61 -9.01 -0.30
C VAL A 62 -2.23 -7.53 -0.22
N ALA A 63 -0.93 -7.21 -0.31
CA ALA A 63 -0.48 -5.83 -0.27
C ALA A 63 -1.02 -4.98 -1.43
N ARG A 64 -1.09 -5.54 -2.64
CA ARG A 64 -1.69 -4.87 -3.80
C ARG A 64 -3.18 -4.63 -3.60
N ALA A 65 -3.92 -5.65 -3.15
CA ALA A 65 -5.35 -5.52 -2.88
C ALA A 65 -5.65 -4.44 -1.82
N VAL A 66 -4.88 -4.39 -0.73
CA VAL A 66 -5.01 -3.36 0.32
C VAL A 66 -4.74 -1.97 -0.26
N TRP A 67 -3.68 -1.82 -1.06
CA TRP A 67 -3.35 -0.56 -1.73
C TRP A 67 -4.48 -0.07 -2.63
N ASP A 68 -4.98 -0.93 -3.52
CA ASP A 68 -6.01 -0.57 -4.49
C ASP A 68 -7.32 -0.17 -3.80
N VAL A 69 -7.71 -0.91 -2.75
CA VAL A 69 -8.90 -0.59 -1.95
C VAL A 69 -8.72 0.74 -1.21
N ALA A 70 -7.56 1.00 -0.60
CA ALA A 70 -7.29 2.25 0.11
C ALA A 70 -7.33 3.46 -0.85
N ILE A 71 -6.74 3.34 -2.04
CA ILE A 71 -6.77 4.39 -3.06
C ILE A 71 -8.19 4.60 -3.59
N ALA A 72 -8.95 3.53 -3.84
CA ALA A 72 -10.34 3.63 -4.27
C ALA A 72 -11.20 4.32 -3.21
N ALA A 73 -11.05 3.95 -1.93
CA ALA A 73 -11.74 4.59 -0.82
C ALA A 73 -11.41 6.09 -0.71
N TYR A 74 -10.12 6.45 -0.82
CA TYR A 74 -9.70 7.85 -0.81
C TYR A 74 -10.28 8.66 -1.98
N ARG A 75 -10.26 8.09 -3.20
CA ARG A 75 -10.88 8.73 -4.37
C ARG A 75 -12.37 8.93 -4.18
N ASN A 76 -13.08 7.92 -3.70
CA ASN A 76 -14.52 8.00 -3.43
C ASN A 76 -14.84 9.05 -2.36
N PHE A 77 -14.01 9.15 -1.32
CA PHE A 77 -14.12 10.20 -0.32
C PHE A 77 -13.99 11.59 -0.97
N LEU A 78 -12.98 11.80 -1.81
CA LEU A 78 -12.75 13.08 -2.51
C LEU A 78 -13.84 13.44 -3.51
N THR A 79 -14.47 12.46 -4.17
CA THR A 79 -15.58 12.72 -5.12
C THR A 79 -16.90 13.04 -4.44
N GLY A 80 -16.93 13.17 -3.10
CA GLY A 80 -18.15 13.50 -2.35
C GLY A 80 -19.13 12.33 -2.22
N THR A 81 -18.69 11.11 -2.53
CA THR A 81 -19.49 9.88 -2.39
C THR A 81 -19.41 9.26 -0.99
N GLY A 82 -18.97 10.03 0.02
CA GLY A 82 -18.54 9.63 1.38
C GLY A 82 -19.52 8.82 2.26
N HIS A 83 -20.66 8.37 1.73
CA HIS A 83 -21.52 7.34 2.32
C HIS A 83 -21.28 5.92 1.75
N LEU A 84 -20.35 5.73 0.80
CA LEU A 84 -20.23 4.47 0.04
C LEU A 84 -19.20 3.49 0.63
N ARG A 85 -19.73 2.39 1.20
CA ARG A 85 -19.00 1.13 1.45
C ARG A 85 -18.36 0.65 0.13
N VAL A 86 -17.04 0.46 0.13
CA VAL A 86 -16.31 -0.20 -0.97
C VAL A 86 -16.12 -1.67 -0.61
N LEU A 87 -16.72 -2.57 -1.39
CA LEU A 87 -16.57 -4.02 -1.27
C LEU A 87 -15.76 -4.53 -2.47
N THR A 88 -14.65 -5.23 -2.20
CA THR A 88 -13.99 -6.07 -3.22
C THR A 88 -14.49 -7.50 -3.10
N LYS A 89 -14.72 -8.19 -4.23
CA LYS A 89 -15.15 -9.60 -4.28
C LYS A 89 -13.97 -10.46 -4.78
N PRO A 90 -13.84 -11.73 -4.32
CA PRO A 90 -12.85 -12.64 -4.86
C PRO A 90 -13.09 -12.87 -6.36
N THR A 91 -12.05 -12.75 -7.19
CA THR A 91 -12.07 -13.26 -8.56
C THR A 91 -11.86 -14.76 -8.49
N THR A 92 -12.93 -15.53 -8.69
CA THR A 92 -12.83 -16.97 -8.97
C THR A 92 -11.88 -17.15 -10.17
N PHE A 93 -10.74 -17.79 -9.93
CA PHE A 93 -9.92 -18.33 -11.01
C PHE A 93 -10.71 -19.47 -11.64
N GLU A 94 -11.23 -19.27 -12.86
CA GLU A 94 -11.62 -20.38 -13.71
C GLU A 94 -10.39 -20.93 -14.45
N SER A 95 -10.36 -22.25 -14.58
CA SER A 95 -9.22 -23.13 -14.85
C SER A 95 -8.62 -23.00 -16.25
#